data_AF-A0A1F2RTD8-F1
#
_entry.id   AF-A0A1F2RTD8-F1
#
_cell.length_a   1.000
_cell.length_b   1.000
_cell.length_c   1.000
_cell.angle_alpha   90.00
_cell.angle_beta   90.00
_cell.angle_gamma   90.00
#
_symmetry.space_group_name_H-M   'P 1'
#
loop_
_entity.id
_entity.type
_entity.pdbx_description
1 polymer ?
#
loop_
_entity_poly.entity_id
_entity_poly.type
_entity_poly.pdbx_seq_one_letter_code
_entity_poly.pdbx_strand_id
1 'polypeptide(L)' 'MQARRQLLAEKLMDVANIAVAAMIFGQLISGQPFHIGLGIAGFALWSLIYFAAYFYLLKERE' A
#
# COMPACT_ATOMS: atom_id res chain seq x y z
N MET A 1 4.29 -14.48 -19.84
CA MET A 1 3.19 -13.81 -19.10
C MET A 1 3.50 -13.56 -17.63
N GLN A 2 4.30 -14.40 -16.94
CA GLN A 2 4.66 -14.24 -15.52
C GLN A 2 5.41 -12.92 -15.20
N ALA A 3 6.35 -12.49 -16.05
CA ALA A 3 7.12 -11.26 -15.81
C ALA A 3 6.27 -9.97 -15.73
N ARG A 4 5.19 -9.85 -16.53
CA ARG A 4 4.27 -8.71 -16.47
C ARG A 4 3.46 -8.68 -15.16
N ARG A 5 3.17 -9.86 -14.59
CA ARG A 5 2.36 -10.00 -13.37
C ARG A 5 3.17 -9.72 -12.11
N GLN A 6 4.42 -10.18 -12.07
CA GLN A 6 5.38 -9.79 -11.03
C GLN A 6 5.60 -8.28 -11.03
N LEU A 7 5.80 -7.68 -12.21
CA LEU A 7 5.92 -6.23 -12.35
C LEU A 7 4.67 -5.50 -11.83
N LEU A 8 3.46 -6.01 -12.12
CA LEU A 8 2.22 -5.44 -11.59
C LEU A 8 2.14 -5.53 -10.06
N ALA A 9 2.50 -6.67 -9.48
CA ALA A 9 2.51 -6.85 -8.03
C ALA A 9 3.51 -5.91 -7.34
N GLU A 10 4.72 -5.80 -7.89
CA GLU A 10 5.74 -4.84 -7.43
C GLU A 10 5.22 -3.40 -7.49
N LYS A 11 4.59 -3.01 -8.61
CA LYS A 11 4.06 -1.66 -8.76
C LYS A 11 2.89 -1.37 -7.83
N LEU A 12 2.04 -2.35 -7.53
CA LEU A 12 1.00 -2.21 -6.52
C LEU A 12 1.60 -1.94 -5.13
N MET A 13 2.67 -2.65 -4.77
CA MET A 13 3.38 -2.42 -3.50
C MET A 13 4.02 -1.03 -3.46
N ASP A 14 4.67 -0.60 -4.55
CA ASP A 14 5.24 0.76 -4.66
C ASP A 14 4.17 1.84 -4.44
N VAL A 15 3.00 1.71 -5.09
CA VAL A 15 1.89 2.65 -4.94
C VAL A 15 1.36 2.67 -3.51
N ALA A 16 1.22 1.51 -2.86
CA ALA A 16 0.80 1.44 -1.46
C ALA A 16 1.78 2.19 -0.54
N ASN A 17 3.08 2.00 -0.74
CA ASN A 17 4.12 2.68 0.03
C ASN A 17 4.07 4.21 -0.18
N ILE A 18 3.95 4.65 -1.43
CA ILE A 18 3.82 6.09 -1.76
C ILE A 18 2.55 6.68 -1.15
N ALA A 19 1.42 5.96 -1.19
CA ALA A 19 0.16 6.43 -0.62
C ALA A 19 0.24 6.63 0.89
N VAL A 20 0.85 5.69 1.63
CA VAL A 20 1.07 5.82 3.07
C VAL A 20 2.02 6.97 3.38
N ALA A 21 3.13 7.08 2.65
CA ALA A 21 4.07 8.18 2.82
C ALA A 21 3.38 9.53 2.58
N ALA A 22 2.64 9.66 1.48
CA ALA A 22 1.87 10.86 1.15
C ALA A 22 0.84 11.22 2.23
N MET A 23 0.19 10.23 2.84
CA MET A 23 -0.73 10.46 3.95
C MET A 23 -0.01 11.01 5.20
N ILE A 24 1.12 10.40 5.58
CA ILE A 24 1.91 10.82 6.75
C ILE A 24 2.47 12.24 6.52
N PHE A 25 3.12 12.47 5.37
CA PHE A 25 3.67 13.78 5.03
C PHE A 25 2.58 14.83 4.80
N GLY A 26 1.44 14.44 4.23
CA GLY A 26 0.29 15.32 4.07
C GLY A 26 -0.25 15.82 5.40
N GLN A 27 -0.37 14.93 6.40
CA GLN A 27 -0.74 15.36 7.75
C GLN A 27 0.32 16.25 8.39
N LEU A 28 1.61 15.91 8.23
CA LEU A 28 2.71 16.70 8.77
C LEU A 28 2.74 18.13 8.20
N ILE A 29 2.49 18.29 6.91
CA ILE A 29 2.50 19.58 6.21
C ILE A 29 1.21 20.38 6.49
N SER A 30 0.08 19.70 6.75
CA SER A 30 -1.22 20.36 6.93
C SER A 30 -1.33 21.29 8.13
N GLY A 31 -0.39 21.20 9.08
CA GLY A 31 -0.43 21.96 10.34
C GLY A 31 -1.58 21.55 11.29
N GLN A 32 -2.37 20.55 10.92
CA GLN A 32 -3.41 19.97 11.76
C GLN A 32 -2.81 18.90 12.69
N PRO A 33 -3.39 18.69 13.89
CA PRO A 33 -2.98 17.59 14.75
C PRO A 33 -3.14 16.24 14.04
N PHE A 34 -2.20 15.33 14.31
CA PHE A 34 -2.19 14.01 13.68
C PHE A 34 -3.48 13.24 13.99
N HIS A 35 -4.20 12.86 12.95
CA HIS A 35 -5.44 12.10 13.09
C HIS A 35 -5.13 10.60 13.11
N ILE A 36 -5.15 10.02 14.31
CA ILE A 36 -4.87 8.59 14.53
C ILE A 36 -5.79 7.70 13.68
N GLY A 37 -7.06 8.09 13.50
CA GLY A 37 -8.02 7.35 12.66
C GLY A 37 -7.59 7.26 11.20
N LEU A 38 -7.07 8.35 10.62
CA LEU A 38 -6.52 8.35 9.27
C LEU A 38 -5.22 7.52 9.22
N GLY A 39 -4.37 7.60 10.24
CA GLY A 39 -3.20 6.75 10.41
C GLY A 39 -3.53 5.25 10.33
N ILE A 40 -4.52 4.82 11.12
CA ILE A 40 -5.00 3.43 11.14
C ILE A 40 -5.63 3.04 9.79
N ALA A 41 -6.44 3.92 9.19
CA ALA A 41 -7.06 3.65 7.89
C ALA A 41 -6.01 3.48 6.78
N GLY A 42 -4.98 4.33 6.75
CA GLY A 42 -3.87 4.21 5.79
C GLY A 42 -3.06 2.93 6.01
N PHE A 43 -2.77 2.57 7.25
CA PHE A 43 -2.08 1.32 7.58
C PHE A 43 -2.92 0.07 7.21
N ALA A 44 -4.22 0.10 7.47
CA ALA A 44 -5.13 -0.98 7.08
C ALA A 44 -5.21 -1.13 5.55
N LEU A 45 -5.31 -0.02 4.82
CA LEU A 45 -5.31 -0.02 3.35
C LEU A 45 -3.99 -0.56 2.79
N TRP A 46 -2.86 -0.12 3.35
CA TRP A 46 -1.53 -0.61 2.98
C TRP A 46 -1.40 -2.12 3.18
N SER A 47 -1.83 -2.61 4.35
CA SER A 47 -1.82 -4.04 4.67
C SER A 47 -2.67 -4.82 3.68
N LEU A 48 -3.89 -4.34 3.38
CA LEU A 48 -4.79 -4.95 2.40
C LEU A 48 -4.15 -5.07 1.02
N ILE A 49 -3.47 -4.02 0.55
CA ILE A 49 -2.80 -4.04 -0.75
C ILE A 49 -1.64 -5.05 -0.76
N TYR A 50 -0.85 -5.10 0.32
CA TYR A 50 0.24 -6.07 0.46
C TYR A 50 -0.29 -7.52 0.49
N PHE A 51 -1.36 -7.79 1.24
CA PHE A 51 -1.99 -9.10 1.25
C PHE A 51 -2.57 -9.47 -0.11
N ALA A 52 -3.25 -8.55 -0.79
CA ALA A 52 -3.79 -8.79 -2.12
C ALA A 52 -2.68 -9.13 -3.14
N ALA A 53 -1.56 -8.39 -3.11
CA ALA A 53 -0.41 -8.68 -3.96
C ALA A 53 0.23 -10.04 -3.61
N TYR A 54 0.35 -10.37 -2.33
CA TYR A 54 0.87 -11.66 -1.88
C TYR A 54 -0.01 -12.83 -2.32
N PHE A 55 -1.32 -12.77 -2.10
CA PHE A 55 -2.25 -13.82 -2.52
C PHE A 55 -2.31 -13.96 -4.04
N TYR A 56 -2.23 -12.85 -4.78
CA TYR A 56 -2.15 -12.87 -6.24
C TYR A 56 -0.92 -13.63 -6.73
N LEU A 57 0.24 -13.43 -6.09
CA LEU A 57 1.47 -14.15 -6.41
C LEU A 57 1.49 -15.61 -5.92
N LEU A 58 0.85 -15.91 -4.78
CA LEU A 58 0.79 -17.26 -4.20
C LEU A 58 -0.09 -18.18 -5.03
N LYS A 59 -1.27 -17.72 -5.45
CA LYS A 59 -2.22 -18.47 -6.27
C LYS A 59 -1.63 -18.93 -7.61
N GLU A 60 -0.54 -18.31 -8.07
CA GLU A 60 0.14 -18.68 -9.32
C GLU A 60 1.24 -19.72 -9.15
N ARG A 61 1.63 -20.06 -7.91
CA ARG A 61 2.63 -21.11 -7.65
C ARG A 61 2.02 -22.50 -7.54
N GLU A 62 0.71 -22.60 -7.34
CA GLU A 62 -0.09 -23.83 -7.36
C GLU A 62 -0.61 -24.12 -8.78
#